data_AF-A0A9D4T0H1-F1
#
_entry.id   AF-A0A9D4T0H1-F1
#
_cell.length_a   1.000
_cell.length_b   1.000
_cell.length_c   1.000
_cell.angle_alpha   90.00
_cell.angle_beta   90.00
_cell.angle_gamma   90.00
#
_symmetry.space_group_name_H-M   'P 1'
#
loop_
_entity.id
_entity.type
_entity.pdbx_description
1 polymer ?
#
loop_
_entity_poly.entity_id
_entity_poly.type
_entity_poly.pdbx_seq_one_letter_code
_entity_poly.pdbx_strand_id
1 'polypeptide(L)'
;MALLVRERVLGPAHPDTAYYIRYRGAVYADLGDFNRCVALWLYALDMQQRCLEPFSPMTQSSLLSFAELFCFMMAEARPARPSRRQLAPVEFGDVLAVFERAVTELVSAGHHMPEPAEGVQRTLVIALQLAALLCRLQSQSSLEEDAFRRAAYRLVHLDLRGPRGETCLHLACGHAPPASRQALGAVCQEAFPAPPLVRLLLELGANPNATDHDRRTPLHVAAAQQTILTSFCPRPTGSWRSPRPHRRHRSHAPGLCAHACGL
;
A
#
# COMPACT_ATOMS: atom_id res chain seq x y z
N MET A 1 31.21 -8.02 19.15
CA MET A 1 32.58 -7.54 18.85
C MET A 1 32.87 -7.35 17.36
N ALA A 2 32.25 -8.08 16.43
CA ALA A 2 32.53 -7.90 14.99
C ALA A 2 31.96 -6.61 14.34
N LEU A 3 30.83 -6.06 14.83
CA LEU A 3 30.21 -4.86 14.24
C LEU A 3 31.05 -3.59 14.43
N LEU A 4 31.47 -3.29 15.67
CA LEU A 4 32.27 -2.11 15.99
C LEU A 4 33.64 -2.10 15.29
N VAL A 5 34.22 -3.28 15.05
CA VAL A 5 35.49 -3.40 14.31
C VAL A 5 35.27 -3.13 12.82
N ARG A 6 34.20 -3.68 12.21
CA ARG A 6 33.89 -3.44 10.80
C ARG A 6 33.49 -2.01 10.52
N GLU A 7 32.69 -1.39 11.38
CA GLU A 7 32.32 0.02 11.25
C GLU A 7 33.55 0.94 11.31
N ARG A 8 34.52 0.62 12.17
CA ARG A 8 35.80 1.35 12.27
C ARG A 8 36.74 1.11 11.09
N VAL A 9 36.69 -0.06 10.45
CA VAL A 9 37.62 -0.44 9.36
C VAL A 9 37.09 -0.04 7.99
N LEU A 10 35.81 -0.29 7.71
CA LEU A 10 35.18 -0.05 6.41
C LEU A 10 34.45 1.29 6.35
N GLY A 11 34.07 1.84 7.51
CA GLY A 11 33.26 3.04 7.60
C GLY A 11 31.75 2.79 7.45
N PRO A 12 30.93 3.77 7.85
CA PRO A 12 29.47 3.67 7.85
C PRO A 12 28.85 3.72 6.44
N ALA A 13 29.54 4.31 5.46
CA ALA A 13 29.08 4.40 4.07
C ALA A 13 29.30 3.09 3.27
N HIS A 14 30.07 2.14 3.80
CA HIS A 14 30.44 0.93 3.06
C HIS A 14 29.28 -0.08 3.00
N PRO A 15 28.96 -0.69 1.84
CA PRO A 15 27.85 -1.62 1.67
C PRO A 15 27.89 -2.79 2.66
N ASP A 16 29.07 -3.39 2.86
CA ASP A 16 29.23 -4.53 3.77
C ASP A 16 28.90 -4.23 5.23
N THR A 17 29.07 -2.97 5.67
CA THR A 17 28.76 -2.55 7.04
C THR A 17 27.25 -2.65 7.27
N ALA A 18 26.45 -2.01 6.40
CA ALA A 18 24.99 -2.07 6.47
C ALA A 18 24.45 -3.48 6.20
N TYR A 19 25.05 -4.21 5.24
CA TYR A 19 24.66 -5.58 4.90
C TYR A 19 24.78 -6.51 6.11
N TYR A 20 25.90 -6.49 6.84
CA TYR A 20 26.09 -7.39 7.96
C TYR A 20 25.16 -7.08 9.14
N ILE A 21 24.84 -5.81 9.39
CA ILE A 21 23.83 -5.42 10.38
C ILE A 21 22.47 -5.98 9.99
N ARG A 22 22.07 -5.80 8.72
CA ARG A 22 20.81 -6.33 8.20
C ARG A 22 20.74 -7.85 8.25
N TYR A 23 21.81 -8.53 7.86
CA TYR A 23 21.91 -9.99 7.95
C TYR A 23 21.71 -10.49 9.38
N ARG A 24 22.32 -9.85 10.37
CA ARG A 24 22.09 -10.19 11.78
C ARG A 24 20.65 -9.98 12.21
N GLY A 25 20.00 -8.91 11.74
CA GLY A 25 18.58 -8.68 11.97
C GLY A 25 17.71 -9.80 11.38
N ALA A 26 18.01 -10.24 10.15
CA ALA A 26 17.30 -11.36 9.51
C ALA A 26 17.42 -12.65 10.33
N VAL A 27 18.61 -12.96 10.86
CA VAL A 27 18.80 -14.11 11.76
C VAL A 27 17.92 -14.00 13.01
N TYR A 28 17.74 -12.81 13.58
CA TYR A 28 16.80 -12.62 14.70
C TYR A 28 15.34 -12.83 14.28
N ALA A 29 14.94 -12.37 13.10
CA ALA A 29 13.59 -12.60 12.57
C ALA A 29 13.32 -14.10 12.34
N ASP A 30 14.30 -14.86 11.83
CA ASP A 30 14.20 -16.32 11.65
C ASP A 30 14.03 -17.06 12.99
N LEU A 31 14.61 -16.51 14.07
CA LEU A 31 14.45 -17.01 15.44
C LEU A 31 13.12 -16.57 16.09
N GLY A 32 12.36 -15.68 15.45
CA GLY A 32 11.10 -15.11 15.92
C GLY A 32 11.23 -13.83 16.75
N ASP A 33 12.43 -13.27 16.87
CA ASP A 33 12.72 -12.02 17.59
C ASP A 33 12.68 -10.82 16.63
N PHE A 34 11.47 -10.43 16.25
CA PHE A 34 11.25 -9.33 15.29
C PHE A 34 11.65 -7.97 15.85
N ASN A 35 11.50 -7.74 17.16
CA ASN A 35 11.86 -6.46 17.79
C ASN A 35 13.36 -6.18 17.62
N ARG A 36 14.23 -7.18 17.84
CA ARG A 36 15.67 -7.02 17.59
C ARG A 36 16.00 -6.86 16.11
N CYS A 37 15.26 -7.54 15.22
CA CYS A 37 15.41 -7.37 13.78
C CYS A 37 15.16 -5.91 13.38
N VAL A 38 13.99 -5.37 13.74
CA VAL A 38 13.57 -4.00 13.42
C VAL A 38 14.56 -2.99 13.98
N ALA A 39 14.99 -3.13 15.24
CA ALA A 39 15.97 -2.23 15.85
C ALA A 39 17.32 -2.21 15.10
N LEU A 40 17.85 -3.38 14.72
CA LEU A 40 19.10 -3.46 13.95
C LEU A 40 18.95 -2.89 12.54
N TRP A 41 17.84 -3.17 11.87
CA TRP A 41 17.58 -2.64 10.54
C TRP A 41 17.37 -1.14 10.57
N LEU A 42 16.74 -0.58 11.60
CA LEU A 42 16.55 0.87 11.76
C LEU A 42 17.89 1.56 11.97
N TYR A 43 18.79 0.95 12.76
CA TYR A 43 20.16 1.43 12.89
C TYR A 43 20.91 1.45 11.55
N ALA A 44 20.80 0.37 10.75
CA ALA A 44 21.41 0.32 9.43
C ALA A 44 20.82 1.36 8.47
N LEU A 45 19.50 1.55 8.49
CA LEU A 45 18.81 2.53 7.66
C LEU A 45 19.20 3.97 8.04
N ASP A 46 19.29 4.27 9.34
CA ASP A 46 19.72 5.57 9.83
C ASP A 46 21.16 5.90 9.40
N MET A 47 22.05 4.93 9.48
CA MET A 47 23.43 5.06 8.99
C MET A 47 23.47 5.31 7.47
N GLN A 48 22.68 4.55 6.69
CA GLN A 48 22.59 4.72 5.24
C GLN A 48 22.09 6.13 4.87
N GLN A 49 21.01 6.60 5.49
CA GLN A 49 20.44 7.92 5.18
C GLN A 49 21.34 9.10 5.58
N ARG A 50 22.25 8.91 6.55
CA ARG A 50 23.24 9.93 6.94
C ARG A 50 24.45 9.98 6.02
N CYS A 51 24.81 8.85 5.41
CA CYS A 51 26.09 8.69 4.70
C CYS A 51 25.96 8.54 3.18
N LEU A 52 24.76 8.25 2.66
CA LEU A 52 24.51 8.03 1.24
C LEU A 52 23.65 9.15 0.66
N GLU A 53 23.75 9.32 -0.65
CA GLU A 53 22.85 10.20 -1.40
C GLU A 53 21.40 9.69 -1.38
N PRO A 54 20.40 10.61 -1.42
CA PRO A 54 19.00 10.23 -1.51
C PRO A 54 18.73 9.28 -2.68
N PHE A 55 17.82 8.32 -2.47
CA PHE A 55 17.45 7.29 -3.46
C PHE A 55 18.57 6.32 -3.83
N SER A 56 19.62 6.23 -3.01
CA SER A 56 20.61 5.16 -3.16
C SER A 56 19.94 3.78 -3.18
N PRO A 57 20.37 2.87 -4.07
CA PRO A 57 19.80 1.52 -4.16
C PRO A 57 19.90 0.75 -2.84
N MET A 58 20.90 1.07 -2.01
CA MET A 58 21.05 0.51 -0.66
C MET A 58 19.92 0.93 0.28
N THR A 59 19.57 2.21 0.30
CA THR A 59 18.47 2.75 1.12
C THR A 59 17.13 2.19 0.66
N GLN A 60 16.89 2.15 -0.65
CA GLN A 60 15.67 1.59 -1.23
C GLN A 60 15.50 0.10 -0.94
N SER A 61 16.59 -0.68 -1.02
CA SER A 61 16.60 -2.09 -0.64
C SER A 61 16.26 -2.29 0.84
N SER A 62 16.79 -1.44 1.73
CA SER A 62 16.48 -1.52 3.16
C SER A 62 15.01 -1.21 3.44
N LEU A 63 14.46 -0.14 2.86
CA LEU A 63 13.05 0.21 2.99
C LEU A 63 12.12 -0.90 2.46
N LEU A 64 12.46 -1.51 1.32
CA LEU A 64 11.69 -2.62 0.77
C LEU A 64 11.68 -3.83 1.71
N SER A 65 12.84 -4.21 2.27
CA SER A 65 12.90 -5.34 3.20
C SER A 65 12.06 -5.12 4.46
N PHE A 66 11.97 -3.88 4.96
CA PHE A 66 11.03 -3.56 6.05
C PHE A 66 9.57 -3.80 5.65
N ALA A 67 9.16 -3.31 4.48
CA ALA A 67 7.79 -3.53 3.99
C ALA A 67 7.49 -5.04 3.85
N GLU A 68 8.44 -5.82 3.34
CA GLU A 68 8.32 -7.28 3.23
C GLU A 68 8.18 -7.95 4.61
N LEU A 69 9.01 -7.56 5.58
CA LEU A 69 8.97 -8.09 6.94
C LEU A 69 7.62 -7.82 7.61
N PHE A 70 7.14 -6.57 7.56
CA PHE A 70 5.87 -6.20 8.17
C PHE A 70 4.68 -6.88 7.50
N CYS A 71 4.69 -7.01 6.17
CA CYS A 71 3.68 -7.79 5.44
C CYS A 71 3.68 -9.26 5.88
N PHE A 72 4.86 -9.89 5.99
CA PHE A 72 5.00 -11.27 6.46
C PHE A 72 4.46 -11.46 7.88
N MET A 73 4.84 -10.59 8.81
CA MET A 73 4.35 -10.62 10.19
C MET A 73 2.83 -10.47 10.27
N MET A 74 2.24 -9.57 9.47
CA MET A 74 0.79 -9.35 9.40
C MET A 74 0.03 -10.54 8.76
N ALA A 75 0.64 -11.24 7.81
CA ALA A 75 0.05 -12.42 7.19
C ALA A 75 0.03 -13.62 8.13
N GLU A 76 1.14 -13.86 8.83
CA GLU A 76 1.29 -14.98 9.78
C GLU A 76 0.59 -14.72 11.13
N ALA A 77 0.24 -13.46 11.45
CA ALA A 77 -0.61 -13.13 12.60
C ALA A 77 -2.06 -13.61 12.46
N ARG A 78 -2.49 -14.07 11.27
CA ARG A 78 -3.83 -14.66 11.08
C ARG A 78 -3.90 -16.05 11.73
N PRO A 79 -4.94 -16.35 12.53
CA PRO A 79 -5.04 -17.56 13.31
C PRO A 79 -5.46 -18.75 12.44
N ALA A 80 -4.57 -19.22 11.55
CA ALA A 80 -4.85 -20.38 10.70
C ALA A 80 -4.12 -21.65 11.17
N ARG A 81 -3.12 -21.55 12.06
CA ARG A 81 -2.37 -22.73 12.54
C ARG A 81 -2.01 -22.64 14.03
N PRO A 82 -2.48 -23.58 14.88
CA PRO A 82 -2.26 -23.57 16.33
C PRO A 82 -0.84 -24.02 16.75
N SER A 83 0.17 -23.98 15.87
CA SER A 83 1.46 -24.66 16.11
C SER A 83 2.71 -23.86 15.74
N ARG A 84 2.58 -22.59 15.35
CA ARG A 84 3.75 -21.70 15.21
C ARG A 84 3.79 -20.75 16.41
N ARG A 85 4.99 -20.59 16.99
CA ARG A 85 5.27 -19.65 18.09
C ARG A 85 4.52 -18.34 17.85
N GLN A 86 3.73 -17.90 18.83
CA GLN A 86 2.96 -16.68 18.78
C GLN A 86 3.90 -15.53 18.38
N LEU A 87 3.74 -15.04 17.14
CA LEU A 87 4.61 -14.00 16.59
C LEU A 87 4.33 -12.71 17.36
N ALA A 88 5.39 -11.96 17.66
CA ALA A 88 5.22 -10.62 18.22
C ALA A 88 4.33 -9.79 17.26
N PRO A 89 3.29 -9.11 17.76
CA PRO A 89 2.45 -8.27 16.92
C PRO A 89 3.30 -7.15 16.31
N VAL A 90 3.01 -6.79 15.06
CA VAL A 90 3.64 -5.62 14.43
C VAL A 90 3.19 -4.37 15.19
N GLU A 91 4.13 -3.61 15.74
CA GLU A 91 3.82 -2.37 16.44
C GLU A 91 3.60 -1.23 15.45
N PHE A 92 2.60 -0.39 15.72
CA PHE A 92 2.28 0.78 14.87
C PHE A 92 3.48 1.74 14.77
N GLY A 93 4.14 2.01 15.91
CA GLY A 93 5.29 2.89 16.00
C GLY A 93 6.47 2.45 15.13
N ASP A 94 6.74 1.15 15.02
CA ASP A 94 7.82 0.62 14.18
C ASP A 94 7.56 0.88 12.69
N VAL A 95 6.34 0.61 12.23
CA VAL A 95 5.95 0.87 10.84
C VAL A 95 5.94 2.37 10.55
N LEU A 96 5.48 3.19 11.52
CA LEU A 96 5.47 4.65 11.40
C LEU A 96 6.88 5.21 11.27
N ALA A 97 7.83 4.73 12.09
CA ALA A 97 9.22 5.18 12.03
C ALA A 97 9.83 4.92 10.64
N VAL A 98 9.61 3.73 10.07
CA VAL A 98 10.10 3.40 8.71
C VAL A 98 9.38 4.24 7.65
N PHE A 99 8.07 4.46 7.80
CA PHE A 99 7.31 5.33 6.91
C PHE A 99 7.85 6.77 6.91
N GLU A 100 8.15 7.34 8.09
CA GLU A 100 8.74 8.68 8.19
C GLU A 100 10.13 8.75 7.54
N ARG A 101 10.95 7.69 7.65
CA ARG A 101 12.23 7.61 6.93
C ARG A 101 12.03 7.59 5.42
N ALA A 102 11.04 6.84 4.91
CA ALA A 102 10.71 6.83 3.49
C ALA A 102 10.20 8.19 2.99
N VAL A 103 9.34 8.86 3.76
CA VAL A 103 8.87 10.22 3.44
C VAL A 103 10.01 11.22 3.46
N THR A 104 10.93 11.12 4.42
CA THR A 104 12.11 12.01 4.48
C THR A 104 12.99 11.85 3.24
N GLU A 105 13.19 10.61 2.78
CA GLU A 105 13.88 10.33 1.52
C GLU A 105 13.20 11.02 0.32
N LEU A 106 11.86 10.94 0.27
CA LEU A 106 11.04 11.53 -0.80
C LEU A 106 11.03 13.07 -0.76
N VAL A 107 11.10 13.67 0.42
CA VAL A 107 11.24 15.14 0.58
C VAL A 107 12.58 15.62 0.03
N SER A 108 13.64 14.81 0.16
CA SER A 108 14.97 15.13 -0.39
C SER A 108 14.97 15.22 -1.93
N ALA A 109 14.07 14.52 -2.64
CA ALA A 109 13.87 14.73 -4.09
C ALA A 109 13.38 16.14 -4.42
N GLY A 110 12.54 16.75 -3.58
CA GLY A 110 11.97 18.08 -3.84
C GLY A 110 13.01 19.20 -3.95
N HIS A 111 14.22 18.99 -3.43
CA HIS A 111 15.29 19.98 -3.39
C HIS A 111 16.39 19.76 -4.44
N HIS A 112 16.50 18.55 -5.00
CA HIS A 112 17.60 18.14 -5.87
C HIS A 112 17.11 17.21 -6.97
N MET A 113 16.45 17.68 -8.04
CA MET A 113 16.24 16.80 -9.20
C MET A 113 16.22 17.52 -10.56
N PRO A 114 17.19 17.21 -11.45
CA PRO A 114 17.00 17.00 -12.87
C PRO A 114 17.11 15.48 -13.16
N GLU A 115 16.01 14.70 -13.03
CA GLU A 115 15.86 13.24 -13.27
C GLU A 115 16.63 12.25 -12.34
N PRO A 116 16.02 11.16 -11.78
CA PRO A 116 15.36 10.08 -12.50
C PRO A 116 14.02 9.55 -11.91
N ALA A 117 13.06 9.24 -12.77
CA ALA A 117 11.73 8.79 -12.36
C ALA A 117 11.66 7.42 -11.63
N GLU A 118 12.61 6.51 -11.83
CA GLU A 118 12.49 5.12 -11.35
C GLU A 118 12.74 4.98 -9.84
N GLY A 119 13.78 5.64 -9.32
CA GLY A 119 14.11 5.58 -7.89
C GLY A 119 13.04 6.26 -7.01
N VAL A 120 12.54 7.41 -7.45
CA VAL A 120 11.45 8.13 -6.76
C VAL A 120 10.17 7.29 -6.76
N GLN A 121 9.78 6.72 -7.91
CA GLN A 121 8.60 5.86 -7.98
C GLN A 121 8.74 4.64 -7.06
N ARG A 122 9.91 3.99 -7.04
CA ARG A 122 10.16 2.82 -6.19
C ARG A 122 9.97 3.16 -4.71
N THR A 123 10.60 4.23 -4.23
CA THR A 123 10.46 4.68 -2.85
C THR A 123 9.02 5.13 -2.54
N LEU A 124 8.35 5.78 -3.48
CA LEU A 124 6.96 6.21 -3.35
C LEU A 124 6.01 5.01 -3.16
N VAL A 125 6.16 3.95 -3.97
CA VAL A 125 5.37 2.73 -3.83
C VAL A 125 5.61 2.08 -2.47
N ILE A 126 6.87 1.99 -2.01
CA ILE A 126 7.19 1.45 -0.69
C ILE A 126 6.54 2.29 0.43
N ALA A 127 6.61 3.62 0.34
CA ALA A 127 5.97 4.52 1.31
C ALA A 127 4.44 4.32 1.35
N LEU A 128 3.78 4.19 0.18
CA LEU A 128 2.35 3.92 0.11
C LEU A 128 1.99 2.54 0.71
N GLN A 129 2.86 1.53 0.58
CA GLN A 129 2.64 0.22 1.21
C GLN A 129 2.71 0.30 2.73
N LEU A 130 3.72 0.99 3.26
CA LEU A 130 3.84 1.23 4.70
C LEU A 130 2.63 2.01 5.22
N ALA A 131 2.17 3.02 4.48
CA ALA A 131 0.94 3.75 4.82
C ALA A 131 -0.31 2.85 4.78
N ALA A 132 -0.41 1.94 3.81
CA ALA A 132 -1.50 0.96 3.76
C ALA A 132 -1.47 -0.01 4.95
N LEU A 133 -0.28 -0.42 5.41
CA LEU A 133 -0.10 -1.22 6.62
C LEU A 133 -0.53 -0.44 7.87
N LEU A 134 -0.11 0.82 7.99
CA LEU A 134 -0.52 1.71 9.09
C LEU A 134 -2.03 1.87 9.16
N CYS A 135 -2.72 1.99 8.02
CA CYS A 135 -4.18 2.06 7.97
C CYS A 135 -4.88 0.77 8.46
N ARG A 136 -4.17 -0.36 8.54
CA ARG A 136 -4.70 -1.65 9.00
C ARG A 136 -4.33 -1.97 10.45
N LEU A 137 -3.32 -1.29 10.99
CA LEU A 137 -2.88 -1.43 12.36
C LEU A 137 -3.72 -0.54 13.28
N GLN A 138 -3.87 -0.94 14.54
CA GLN A 138 -4.46 -0.09 15.57
C GLN A 138 -3.34 0.73 16.21
N SER A 139 -3.48 2.05 16.22
CA SER A 139 -2.60 2.93 16.97
C SER A 139 -2.83 2.76 18.48
N GLN A 140 -1.77 2.87 19.28
CA GLN A 140 -1.87 2.89 20.74
C GLN A 140 -2.05 4.32 21.27
N SER A 141 -1.73 5.34 20.47
CA SER A 141 -1.73 6.74 20.90
C SER A 141 -2.25 7.69 19.82
N SER A 142 -2.93 8.77 20.23
CA SER A 142 -3.33 9.84 19.31
C SER A 142 -2.13 10.57 18.69
N LEU A 143 -0.99 10.63 19.41
CA LEU A 143 0.23 11.26 18.93
C LEU A 143 0.82 10.56 17.71
N GLU A 144 0.79 9.23 17.68
CA GLU A 144 1.22 8.41 16.54
C GLU A 144 0.29 8.60 15.34
N GLU A 145 -1.03 8.68 15.56
CA GLU A 145 -1.99 8.95 14.49
C GLU A 145 -1.78 10.33 13.88
N ASP A 146 -1.54 11.34 14.71
CA ASP A 146 -1.24 12.69 14.24
C ASP A 146 0.09 12.75 13.50
N ALA A 147 1.12 12.05 13.96
CA ALA A 147 2.40 11.93 13.28
C ALA A 147 2.24 11.26 11.91
N PHE A 148 1.50 10.17 11.84
CA PHE A 148 1.16 9.50 10.60
C PHE A 148 0.43 10.43 9.62
N ARG A 149 -0.62 11.12 10.09
CA ARG A 149 -1.39 12.07 9.26
C ARG A 149 -0.50 13.22 8.76
N ARG A 150 0.39 13.77 9.59
CA ARG A 150 1.36 14.81 9.18
C ARG A 150 2.33 14.30 8.13
N ALA A 151 2.90 13.11 8.30
CA ALA A 151 3.83 12.52 7.34
C ALA A 151 3.13 12.19 6.00
N ALA A 152 1.93 11.63 6.05
CA ALA A 152 1.11 11.36 4.87
C ALA A 152 0.67 12.66 4.17
N TYR A 153 0.33 13.72 4.93
CA TYR A 153 0.02 15.03 4.38
C TYR A 153 1.21 15.58 3.59
N ARG A 154 2.42 15.55 4.18
CA ARG A 154 3.66 15.95 3.49
C ARG A 154 3.84 15.16 2.19
N LEU A 155 3.69 13.84 2.23
CA LEU A 155 3.81 12.98 1.06
C LEU A 155 2.87 13.40 -0.08
N VAL A 156 1.59 13.66 0.23
CA VAL A 156 0.58 14.10 -0.75
C VAL A 156 0.94 15.45 -1.36
N HIS A 157 1.42 16.39 -0.53
CA HIS A 157 1.69 17.76 -0.95
C HIS A 157 3.03 17.96 -1.65
N LEU A 158 3.91 16.95 -1.63
CA LEU A 158 5.09 16.93 -2.51
C LEU A 158 4.71 16.80 -4.00
N ASP A 159 3.47 16.38 -4.30
CA ASP A 159 2.94 16.13 -5.65
C ASP A 159 3.87 15.29 -6.54
N LEU A 160 4.55 14.31 -5.93
CA LEU A 160 5.46 13.44 -6.65
C LEU A 160 4.70 12.65 -7.73
N ARG A 161 5.29 12.63 -8.92
CA ARG A 161 4.76 11.94 -10.09
C ARG A 161 5.64 10.75 -10.41
N GLY A 162 5.00 9.60 -10.67
CA GLY A 162 5.67 8.46 -11.29
C GLY A 162 6.14 8.77 -12.71
N PRO A 163 6.86 7.85 -13.37
CA PRO A 163 7.38 8.03 -14.74
C PRO A 163 6.29 8.25 -15.79
N ARG A 164 5.06 7.83 -15.49
CA ARG A 164 3.89 8.03 -16.35
C ARG A 164 3.01 9.20 -15.90
N GLY A 165 3.47 10.06 -15.00
CA GLY A 165 2.64 11.14 -14.43
C GLY A 165 1.68 10.67 -13.33
N GLU A 166 1.81 9.42 -12.88
CA GLU A 166 0.96 8.80 -11.87
C GLU A 166 1.09 9.54 -10.52
N THR A 167 -0.03 10.00 -9.95
CA THR A 167 -0.05 10.51 -8.57
C THR A 167 -0.07 9.39 -7.54
N CYS A 168 0.12 9.73 -6.27
CA CYS A 168 -0.12 8.82 -5.15
C CYS A 168 -1.48 8.10 -5.24
N LEU A 169 -2.54 8.80 -5.66
CA LEU A 169 -3.87 8.20 -5.85
C LEU A 169 -3.90 7.20 -7.01
N HIS A 170 -3.24 7.48 -8.13
CA HIS A 170 -3.14 6.50 -9.23
C HIS A 170 -2.45 5.22 -8.75
N LEU A 171 -1.35 5.36 -8.01
CA LEU A 171 -0.59 4.23 -7.50
C LEU A 171 -1.37 3.45 -6.42
N ALA A 172 -2.09 4.14 -5.52
CA ALA A 172 -2.91 3.49 -4.48
C ALA A 172 -4.15 2.77 -5.05
N CYS A 173 -4.71 3.28 -6.14
CA CYS A 173 -5.81 2.66 -6.90
C CYS A 173 -5.34 1.62 -7.91
N GLY A 174 -4.03 1.47 -8.14
CA GLY A 174 -3.44 0.69 -9.22
C GLY A 174 -2.66 -0.53 -8.73
N HIS A 175 -2.35 -1.44 -9.65
CA HIS A 175 -1.30 -2.44 -9.46
C HIS A 175 -0.13 -1.94 -10.29
N ALA A 176 1.08 -1.88 -9.70
CA ALA A 176 2.27 -1.50 -10.45
C ALA A 176 2.36 -2.31 -11.77
N PRO A 177 2.75 -1.70 -12.90
CA PRO A 177 2.88 -2.41 -14.17
C PRO A 177 3.89 -3.57 -14.06
N PRO A 178 3.79 -4.61 -14.91
CA PRO A 178 4.57 -5.84 -14.79
C PRO A 178 6.10 -5.65 -14.76
N ALA A 179 6.65 -4.61 -15.40
CA ALA A 179 8.08 -4.28 -15.32
C ALA A 179 8.52 -3.93 -13.89
N SER A 180 7.75 -3.10 -13.19
CA SER A 180 7.93 -2.80 -11.77
C SER A 180 7.62 -4.00 -10.85
N ARG A 181 6.89 -5.03 -11.32
CA ARG A 181 6.60 -6.24 -10.52
C ARG A 181 7.81 -7.17 -10.36
N GLN A 182 8.73 -7.20 -11.33
CA GLN A 182 9.94 -8.03 -11.23
C GLN A 182 10.99 -7.42 -10.30
N ALA A 183 11.05 -6.09 -10.20
CA ALA A 183 12.04 -5.39 -9.37
C ALA A 183 11.65 -5.25 -7.88
N LEU A 184 10.35 -5.29 -7.58
CA LEU A 184 9.78 -4.99 -6.25
C LEU A 184 9.40 -6.24 -5.42
N GLY A 185 9.60 -7.46 -5.94
CA GLY A 185 9.26 -8.71 -5.24
C GLY A 185 7.75 -9.02 -5.21
N ALA A 186 7.42 -10.29 -4.92
CA ALA A 186 6.04 -10.80 -4.93
C ALA A 186 5.12 -10.15 -3.88
N VAL A 187 5.69 -9.65 -2.79
CA VAL A 187 4.94 -9.12 -1.62
C VAL A 187 4.33 -7.75 -1.90
N CYS A 188 4.87 -6.97 -2.85
CA CYS A 188 4.32 -5.68 -3.23
C CYS A 188 2.92 -5.75 -3.88
N GLN A 189 2.44 -6.95 -4.20
CA GLN A 189 1.22 -7.21 -4.97
C GLN A 189 -0.02 -7.41 -4.09
N GLU A 190 0.14 -7.78 -2.82
CA GLU A 190 -1.00 -8.13 -1.95
C GLU A 190 -1.67 -6.93 -1.26
N ALA A 191 -1.02 -5.75 -1.27
CA ALA A 191 -1.47 -4.59 -0.51
C ALA A 191 -2.39 -3.62 -1.28
N PHE A 192 -2.40 -3.66 -2.62
CA PHE A 192 -3.18 -2.73 -3.45
C PHE A 192 -4.22 -3.48 -4.29
N PRO A 193 -5.40 -2.91 -4.55
CA PRO A 193 -5.87 -1.60 -4.08
C PRO A 193 -6.11 -1.57 -2.57
N ALA A 194 -5.80 -0.44 -1.93
CA ALA A 194 -5.95 -0.24 -0.49
C ALA A 194 -7.05 0.81 -0.19
N PRO A 195 -8.33 0.41 -0.04
CA PRO A 195 -9.43 1.37 0.18
C PRO A 195 -9.23 2.31 1.38
N PRO A 196 -8.72 1.85 2.55
CA PRO A 196 -8.44 2.74 3.68
C PRO A 196 -7.40 3.82 3.34
N LEU A 197 -6.36 3.45 2.58
CA LEU A 197 -5.34 4.39 2.15
C LEU A 197 -5.90 5.40 1.15
N VAL A 198 -6.67 4.95 0.15
CA VAL A 198 -7.31 5.85 -0.82
C VAL A 198 -8.18 6.88 -0.11
N ARG A 199 -8.97 6.46 0.88
CA ARG A 199 -9.78 7.35 1.70
C ARG A 199 -8.93 8.37 2.45
N LEU A 200 -7.85 7.94 3.09
CA LEU A 200 -6.91 8.83 3.78
C LEU A 200 -6.29 9.85 2.81
N LEU A 201 -5.82 9.41 1.65
CA LEU A 201 -5.22 10.32 0.66
C LEU A 201 -6.20 11.39 0.19
N LEU A 202 -7.48 11.03 -0.01
CA LEU A 202 -8.54 11.98 -0.35
C LEU A 202 -8.85 12.96 0.81
N GLU A 203 -8.92 12.46 2.05
CA GLU A 203 -9.09 13.30 3.25
C GLU A 203 -7.95 14.30 3.42
N LEU A 204 -6.73 13.92 3.01
CA LEU A 204 -5.55 14.77 3.03
C LEU A 204 -5.45 15.71 1.80
N GLY A 205 -6.46 15.75 0.92
CA GLY A 205 -6.51 16.71 -0.18
C GLY A 205 -5.86 16.26 -1.49
N ALA A 206 -5.56 14.97 -1.67
CA ALA A 206 -5.08 14.48 -2.95
C ALA A 206 -6.13 14.68 -4.06
N ASN A 207 -5.73 15.23 -5.21
CA ASN A 207 -6.66 15.57 -6.30
C ASN A 207 -7.20 14.30 -7.01
N PRO A 208 -8.50 13.98 -6.90
CA PRO A 208 -9.09 12.79 -7.54
C PRO A 208 -9.23 12.93 -9.06
N ASN A 209 -9.12 14.13 -9.59
CA ASN A 209 -9.23 14.43 -11.02
C ASN A 209 -7.88 14.65 -11.70
N ALA A 210 -6.77 14.48 -10.97
CA ALA A 210 -5.44 14.53 -11.57
C ALA A 210 -5.33 13.46 -12.66
N THR A 211 -4.65 13.78 -13.75
CA THR A 211 -4.45 12.85 -14.87
C THR A 211 -3.00 12.43 -15.00
N ASP A 212 -2.78 11.15 -15.33
CA ASP A 212 -1.48 10.64 -15.80
C ASP A 212 -1.21 11.06 -17.26
N HIS A 213 -0.08 10.63 -17.83
CA HIS A 213 0.30 10.90 -19.22
C HIS A 213 -0.68 10.30 -20.24
N ASP A 214 -1.40 9.22 -19.88
CA ASP A 214 -2.43 8.57 -20.68
C ASP A 214 -3.81 9.25 -20.51
N ARG A 215 -3.88 10.39 -19.80
CA ARG A 215 -5.12 11.09 -19.41
C ARG A 215 -6.07 10.23 -18.57
N ARG A 216 -5.56 9.18 -17.93
CA ARG A 216 -6.33 8.40 -16.96
C ARG A 216 -6.36 9.15 -15.64
N THR A 217 -7.48 9.08 -14.94
CA THR A 217 -7.62 9.57 -13.57
C THR A 217 -7.47 8.38 -12.62
N PRO A 218 -7.30 8.60 -11.31
CA PRO A 218 -7.33 7.51 -10.33
C PRO A 218 -8.59 6.65 -10.43
N LEU A 219 -9.73 7.25 -10.81
CA LEU A 219 -10.98 6.51 -11.05
C LEU A 219 -10.88 5.59 -12.28
N HIS A 220 -10.27 6.05 -13.37
CA HIS A 220 -10.01 5.21 -14.54
C HIS A 220 -9.14 4.00 -14.17
N VAL A 221 -8.11 4.20 -13.34
CA VAL A 221 -7.24 3.11 -12.87
C VAL A 221 -8.01 2.12 -11.98
N ALA A 222 -8.79 2.62 -11.01
CA ALA A 222 -9.60 1.78 -10.12
C ALA A 222 -10.66 0.95 -10.88
N ALA A 223 -11.33 1.56 -11.86
CA ALA A 223 -12.34 0.88 -12.68
C ALA A 223 -11.74 -0.23 -13.56
N ALA A 224 -10.53 -0.02 -14.10
CA ALA A 224 -9.80 -1.03 -14.86
C ALA A 224 -9.43 -2.26 -14.02
N GLN A 225 -9.29 -2.11 -12.69
CA GLN A 225 -9.05 -3.24 -11.79
C GLN A 225 -10.31 -4.06 -11.50
N GLN A 226 -11.46 -3.40 -11.33
CA GLN A 226 -12.74 -4.08 -11.09
C GLN A 226 -13.17 -4.96 -12.28
N THR A 227 -12.81 -4.56 -13.51
CA THR A 227 -13.13 -5.31 -14.73
C THR A 227 -12.34 -6.62 -14.86
N ILE A 228 -11.13 -6.70 -14.29
CA ILE A 228 -10.33 -7.95 -14.29
C ILE A 228 -10.97 -9.02 -13.37
N LEU A 229 -11.65 -8.63 -12.29
CA LEU A 229 -12.42 -9.57 -11.46
C LEU A 229 -13.71 -10.07 -12.14
N THR A 230 -14.28 -9.33 -13.09
CA THR A 230 -15.42 -9.84 -13.89
C THR A 230 -15.02 -10.83 -14.98
N SER A 231 -13.73 -10.87 -15.37
CA SER A 231 -13.20 -11.91 -16.28
C SER A 231 -13.00 -13.29 -15.61
N PHE A 232 -13.22 -13.37 -14.29
CA PHE A 232 -13.23 -14.60 -13.49
C PHE A 232 -14.55 -14.74 -12.71
N CYS A 233 -15.68 -14.32 -13.29
CA CYS A 233 -16.99 -14.62 -12.73
C CYS A 233 -17.45 -16.01 -13.22
N PRO A 234 -17.72 -16.99 -12.32
CA PRO A 234 -18.38 -18.21 -12.72
C PRO A 234 -19.76 -17.83 -13.27
N ARG A 235 -20.15 -18.44 -14.39
CA ARG A 235 -21.51 -18.32 -14.94
C ARG A 235 -22.51 -18.41 -13.79
N PRO A 236 -23.54 -17.54 -13.72
CA PRO A 236 -24.58 -17.67 -12.72
C PRO A 236 -25.40 -18.93 -13.04
N THR A 237 -24.98 -20.09 -12.57
CA THR A 237 -25.84 -21.26 -12.42
C THR A 237 -26.68 -21.04 -11.16
N GLY A 238 -27.66 -20.16 -11.29
CA GLY A 238 -28.57 -19.80 -10.21
C GLY A 238 -29.82 -19.22 -10.82
N SER A 239 -30.82 -20.09 -11.00
CA SER A 239 -32.12 -19.79 -11.57
C SER A 239 -32.76 -18.56 -10.92
N TRP A 240 -32.73 -17.42 -11.61
CA TRP A 240 -33.68 -16.34 -11.35
C TRP A 240 -35.06 -16.82 -11.77
N ARG A 241 -35.79 -17.44 -10.83
CA ARG A 241 -37.24 -17.58 -10.95
C ARG A 241 -37.84 -16.19 -10.83
N SER A 242 -38.29 -15.65 -11.96
CA SER A 242 -39.15 -14.48 -12.04
C SER A 242 -40.30 -14.57 -11.02
N PRO A 243 -40.59 -13.53 -10.22
CA PRO A 243 -41.82 -13.48 -9.44
C PRO A 243 -43.00 -13.43 -10.41
N ARG A 244 -43.91 -14.41 -10.33
CA ARG A 244 -45.15 -14.42 -11.11
C ARG A 244 -45.97 -13.17 -10.76
N PRO A 245 -46.55 -12.45 -11.73
CA PRO A 245 -47.49 -11.38 -11.43
C PRO A 245 -48.75 -11.98 -10.80
N HIS A 246 -49.11 -11.48 -9.62
CA HIS A 246 -50.35 -11.81 -8.92
C HIS A 246 -51.56 -11.58 -9.83
N ARG A 247 -52.29 -12.66 -10.13
CA ARG A 247 -53.65 -12.61 -10.70
C ARG A 247 -54.54 -11.82 -9.75
N ARG A 248 -54.96 -10.62 -10.13
CA ARG A 248 -56.13 -9.97 -9.53
C ARG A 248 -57.37 -10.70 -10.04
N HIS A 249 -58.02 -11.43 -9.14
CA HIS A 249 -59.40 -11.86 -9.28
C HIS A 249 -60.29 -10.62 -9.48
N ARG A 250 -61.03 -10.57 -10.58
CA ARG A 250 -62.28 -9.80 -10.70
C ARG A 250 -63.36 -10.77 -11.18
N SER A 251 -64.18 -11.23 -10.25
CA SER A 251 -65.47 -11.88 -10.51
C SER A 251 -66.57 -10.80 -10.45
N HIS A 252 -67.33 -10.68 -11.55
CA HIS A 252 -68.78 -10.43 -11.71
C HIS A 252 -69.57 -9.70 -10.59
N ALA A 253 -70.56 -8.83 -10.80
CA ALA A 253 -71.33 -8.23 -11.93
C ALA A 253 -72.33 -7.24 -11.24
N PRO A 254 -73.53 -6.83 -11.74
CA PRO A 254 -74.08 -6.63 -13.10
C PRO A 254 -74.79 -5.24 -13.30
N GLY A 255 -75.33 -5.01 -14.51
CA GLY A 255 -76.45 -4.07 -14.80
C GLY A 255 -76.04 -2.72 -15.39
N LEU A 256 -76.72 -2.07 -16.35
CA LEU A 256 -77.85 -2.35 -17.24
C LEU A 256 -77.94 -1.10 -18.16
N CYS A 257 -78.37 -1.31 -19.41
CA CYS A 257 -79.06 -0.35 -20.30
C CYS A 257 -78.35 0.84 -20.99
N ALA A 258 -78.36 0.74 -22.33
CA ALA A 258 -79.03 1.65 -23.29
C ALA A 258 -78.16 2.49 -24.25
N HIS A 259 -78.40 2.26 -25.56
CA HIS A 259 -78.56 3.22 -26.69
C HIS A 259 -77.61 4.43 -26.82
N ALA A 260 -77.13 4.89 -27.97
CA ALA A 260 -77.38 4.64 -29.39
C ALA A 260 -76.32 5.41 -30.23
N CYS A 261 -75.89 4.78 -31.34
CA CYS A 261 -75.82 5.34 -32.70
C CYS A 261 -74.94 6.58 -33.02
N GLY A 262 -74.10 6.43 -34.06
CA GLY A 262 -73.38 7.52 -34.72
C GLY A 262 -72.43 7.03 -35.82
N LEU A 263 -73.01 6.78 -37.01
CA LEU A 263 -72.41 6.56 -38.36
C LEU A 263 -71.81 5.19 -38.68
#